data_AF-A0A158QWW7-F1
#
_entry.id   AF-A0A158QWW7-F1
#
_cell.length_a   1.000
_cell.length_b   1.000
_cell.length_c   1.000
_cell.angle_alpha   90.00
_cell.angle_beta   90.00
_cell.angle_gamma   90.00
#
_symmetry.space_group_name_H-M   'P 1'
#
loop_
_entity.id
_entity.type
_entity.pdbx_description
1 polymer ?
#
loop_
_entity_poly.entity_id
_entity_poly.type
_entity_poly.pdbx_seq_one_letter_code
_entity_poly.pdbx_strand_id
1 'polypeptide(L)'
;MRLEETLPTPTRHVDSPVDKDDNDAMILTADEAIFLQASWQRAVATVDVGAELIIRLLNDKRSLFKSLLESHTGYITIEKFTVEIVNRELKRGREVGQGVVRFFTKALKCLDEPCASDNIRQMSFDLGVLHYRMRVWFQAENWLCVKNSLLAVILEINPIKSMTFYLRLISKF
;
A
#
# COMPACT_ATOMS: atom_id res chain seq x y z
N MET A 1 -18.00 -32.38 36.08
CA MET A 1 -16.71 -31.66 36.05
C MET A 1 -16.45 -31.27 34.60
N ARG A 2 -16.78 -30.03 34.22
CA ARG A 2 -16.58 -29.50 32.84
C ARG A 2 -15.17 -28.92 32.75
N LEU A 3 -14.43 -29.33 31.74
CA LEU A 3 -13.16 -28.74 31.32
C LEU A 3 -13.49 -27.51 30.47
N GLU A 4 -13.03 -26.33 30.88
CA GLU A 4 -12.98 -25.15 30.00
C GLU A 4 -11.62 -25.14 29.30
N GLU A 5 -11.64 -25.22 27.98
CA GLU A 5 -10.47 -25.05 27.11
C GLU A 5 -10.14 -23.55 27.02
N THR A 6 -9.06 -23.14 27.66
CA THR A 6 -8.46 -21.81 27.46
C THR A 6 -7.66 -21.81 26.15
N LEU A 7 -8.12 -21.03 25.17
CA LEU A 7 -7.37 -20.70 23.95
C LEU A 7 -6.05 -19.98 24.31
N PRO A 8 -4.91 -20.31 23.67
CA PRO A 8 -3.64 -19.67 23.97
C PRO A 8 -3.60 -18.23 23.43
N THR A 9 -3.23 -17.31 24.31
CA THR A 9 -2.93 -15.90 23.99
C THR A 9 -1.71 -15.82 23.07
N PRO A 10 -1.67 -14.94 22.05
CA PRO A 10 -0.50 -14.82 21.20
C PRO A 10 0.68 -14.25 21.99
N THR A 11 1.70 -15.07 22.21
CA THR A 11 2.95 -14.67 22.87
C THR A 11 3.69 -13.69 21.95
N ARG A 12 3.73 -12.40 22.33
CA ARG A 12 4.66 -11.43 21.73
C ARG A 12 6.09 -11.94 21.95
N HIS A 13 6.85 -12.11 20.87
CA HIS A 13 8.27 -12.41 20.94
C HIS A 13 9.00 -11.24 21.62
N VAL A 14 9.79 -11.56 22.65
CA VAL A 14 10.46 -10.60 23.56
C VAL A 14 11.60 -9.83 22.87
N ASP A 15 12.00 -10.21 21.66
CA ASP A 15 13.15 -9.65 20.94
C ASP A 15 12.80 -8.65 19.83
N SER A 16 11.56 -8.16 19.75
CA SER A 16 11.26 -7.02 18.87
C SER A 16 11.93 -5.76 19.43
N PRO A 17 12.70 -5.00 18.62
CA PRO A 17 13.24 -3.72 19.04
C PRO A 17 12.09 -2.86 19.58
N VAL A 18 12.21 -2.41 20.82
CA VAL A 18 11.31 -1.41 21.37
C VAL A 18 11.69 -0.11 20.68
N ASP A 19 10.98 0.23 19.61
CA ASP A 19 11.03 1.56 19.02
C ASP A 19 10.60 2.55 20.12
N LYS A 20 11.60 3.15 20.78
CA LYS A 20 11.40 4.29 21.69
C LYS A 20 11.13 5.54 20.86
N ASP A 21 9.98 5.56 20.21
CA ASP A 21 9.32 6.76 19.71
C ASP A 21 7.80 6.53 19.79
N ASP A 22 7.29 6.62 21.02
CA ASP A 22 5.87 6.49 21.37
C ASP A 22 5.01 7.66 20.83
N ASN A 23 5.52 8.46 19.89
CA ASN A 23 4.91 9.73 19.47
C ASN A 23 4.51 9.82 17.99
N ASP A 24 4.66 8.74 17.22
CA ASP A 24 4.26 8.73 15.80
C ASP A 24 2.97 7.91 15.58
N ALA A 25 2.05 7.99 16.54
CA ALA A 25 0.68 7.54 16.31
C ALA A 25 0.10 8.40 15.18
N MET A 26 -0.29 7.77 14.06
CA MET A 26 -1.00 8.44 12.98
C MET A 26 -2.35 8.96 13.51
N ILE A 27 -2.39 10.23 13.94
CA ILE A 27 -3.62 10.88 14.39
C ILE A 27 -4.29 11.51 13.16
N LEU A 28 -5.28 10.79 12.64
CA LEU A 28 -6.25 11.34 11.70
C LEU A 28 -7.44 11.88 12.47
N THR A 29 -7.98 13.02 12.04
CA THR A 29 -9.32 13.43 12.47
C THR A 29 -10.37 12.50 11.86
N ALA A 30 -11.57 12.45 12.43
CA ALA A 30 -12.68 11.69 11.86
C ALA A 30 -12.97 12.12 10.41
N ASP A 31 -12.94 13.43 10.13
CA ASP A 31 -13.13 13.97 8.78
C ASP A 31 -12.02 13.54 7.80
N GLU A 32 -10.76 13.49 8.26
CA GLU A 32 -9.63 13.01 7.44
C GLU A 32 -9.78 11.52 7.13
N ALA A 33 -10.20 10.71 8.10
CA ALA A 33 -10.44 9.28 7.92
C ALA A 33 -11.58 9.03 6.91
N ILE A 34 -12.72 9.69 7.08
CA ILE A 34 -13.88 9.61 6.18
C ILE A 34 -13.48 10.05 4.77
N PHE A 35 -12.72 11.15 4.65
CA PHE A 35 -12.23 11.63 3.37
C PHE A 35 -11.35 10.59 2.67
N LEU A 36 -10.37 10.02 3.37
CA LEU A 36 -9.47 8.99 2.82
C LEU A 36 -10.25 7.75 2.34
N GLN A 37 -11.19 7.28 3.15
CA GLN A 37 -12.05 6.16 2.77
C GLN A 37 -12.88 6.47 1.53
N ALA A 38 -13.55 7.63 1.50
CA ALA A 38 -14.39 8.04 0.38
C ALA A 38 -13.57 8.23 -0.92
N SER A 39 -12.38 8.85 -0.82
CA SER A 39 -11.48 9.03 -1.96
C SER A 39 -10.99 7.70 -2.51
N TRP A 40 -10.65 6.74 -1.64
CA TRP A 40 -10.25 5.40 -2.05
C TRP A 40 -11.39 4.64 -2.71
N GLN A 41 -12.58 4.60 -2.09
CA GLN A 41 -13.75 3.93 -2.67
C GLN A 41 -14.09 4.49 -4.06
N ARG A 42 -13.98 5.80 -4.25
CA ARG A 42 -14.17 6.43 -5.56
C ARG A 42 -13.13 5.99 -6.57
N ALA A 43 -11.85 5.98 -6.18
CA ALA A 43 -10.75 5.57 -7.06
C ALA A 43 -10.94 4.13 -7.55
N VAL A 44 -11.16 3.17 -6.65
CA VAL A 44 -11.33 1.75 -7.01
C VAL A 44 -12.62 1.46 -7.79
N ALA A 45 -13.64 2.32 -7.67
CA ALA A 45 -14.87 2.20 -8.46
C ALA A 45 -14.76 2.82 -9.86
N THR A 46 -13.78 3.70 -10.08
CA THR A 46 -13.66 4.48 -11.32
C THR A 46 -12.59 3.92 -12.26
N VAL A 47 -11.47 3.45 -11.71
CA VAL A 47 -10.33 2.95 -12.50
C VAL A 47 -9.77 1.66 -11.92
N ASP A 48 -9.02 0.93 -12.75
CA ASP A 48 -8.16 -0.16 -12.27
C ASP A 48 -6.91 0.43 -11.60
N VAL A 49 -7.05 0.82 -10.33
CA VAL A 49 -5.98 1.43 -9.52
C VAL A 49 -4.71 0.59 -9.54
N GLY A 50 -4.84 -0.75 -9.55
CA GLY A 50 -3.72 -1.67 -9.61
C GLY A 50 -2.95 -1.52 -10.92
N ALA A 51 -3.63 -1.63 -12.06
CA ALA A 51 -2.97 -1.49 -13.36
C ALA A 51 -2.41 -0.07 -13.59
N GLU A 52 -3.14 0.97 -13.17
CA GLU A 52 -2.72 2.37 -13.26
C GLU A 52 -1.45 2.65 -12.44
N LEU A 53 -1.34 2.05 -11.25
CA LEU A 53 -0.12 2.09 -10.44
C LEU A 53 1.05 1.41 -11.17
N ILE A 54 0.84 0.21 -11.71
CA ILE A 54 1.88 -0.55 -12.40
C ILE A 54 2.42 0.20 -13.61
N ILE A 55 1.56 0.81 -14.42
CA ILE A 55 1.98 1.61 -15.59
C ILE A 55 2.87 2.78 -15.13
N ARG A 56 2.48 3.49 -14.07
CA ARG A 56 3.29 4.60 -13.52
C ARG A 56 4.64 4.12 -13.02
N LEU A 57 4.69 3.00 -12.30
CA LEU A 57 5.95 2.41 -11.81
C LEU A 57 6.87 1.92 -12.92
N LEU A 58 6.32 1.44 -14.04
CA LEU A 58 7.10 1.01 -15.21
C LEU A 58 7.60 2.19 -16.04
N ASN A 59 6.93 3.35 -15.97
CA ASN A 59 7.29 4.57 -16.68
C ASN A 59 8.13 5.56 -15.83
N ASP A 60 8.18 5.41 -14.50
CA ASP A 60 9.04 6.24 -13.64
C ASP A 60 10.49 5.72 -13.68
N LYS A 61 11.39 6.52 -14.26
CA LYS A 61 12.83 6.18 -14.39
C LYS A 61 13.55 6.03 -13.06
N ARG A 62 12.98 6.52 -11.95
CA ARG A 62 13.54 6.37 -10.60
C ARG A 62 13.10 5.07 -9.94
N SER A 63 12.05 4.44 -10.46
CA SER A 63 11.53 3.16 -9.98
C SER A 63 12.36 2.02 -10.55
N LEU A 64 12.85 1.13 -9.69
CA LEU A 64 13.52 -0.12 -10.11
C LEU A 64 12.51 -1.23 -10.44
N PHE A 65 11.21 -0.89 -10.49
CA PHE A 65 10.14 -1.86 -10.62
C PHE A 65 10.24 -2.69 -11.92
N LYS A 66 10.63 -2.08 -13.05
CA LYS A 66 10.82 -2.83 -14.30
C LYS A 66 11.88 -3.91 -14.14
N SER A 67 13.06 -3.57 -13.61
CA SER A 67 14.16 -4.52 -13.38
C SER A 67 13.76 -5.62 -12.39
N LEU A 68 13.01 -5.28 -11.33
CA LEU A 68 12.49 -6.24 -10.37
C LEU A 68 11.46 -7.20 -11.00
N LEU A 69 10.65 -6.70 -11.93
CA LEU A 69 9.69 -7.53 -12.64
C LEU A 69 10.42 -8.48 -13.60
N GLU A 70 11.37 -7.96 -14.38
CA GLU A 70 12.16 -8.72 -15.34
C GLU A 70 12.99 -9.84 -14.70
N SER A 71 13.47 -9.65 -13.46
CA SER A 71 14.21 -10.70 -12.75
C SER A 71 13.35 -11.92 -12.39
N HIS A 72 12.01 -11.79 -12.41
CA HIS A 72 11.07 -12.87 -12.12
C HIS A 72 10.30 -13.36 -13.35
N THR A 73 10.16 -12.55 -14.39
CA THR A 73 9.36 -12.87 -15.58
C THR A 73 10.15 -12.98 -16.87
N GLY A 74 11.45 -12.67 -16.86
CA GLY A 74 12.25 -12.49 -18.07
C GLY A 74 12.09 -11.09 -18.66
N TYR A 75 12.83 -10.84 -19.75
CA TYR A 75 12.94 -9.51 -20.37
C TYR A 75 11.61 -8.99 -20.93
N ILE A 76 11.32 -7.70 -20.71
CA ILE A 76 10.07 -7.06 -21.16
C ILE A 76 10.38 -6.13 -22.34
N THR A 77 9.94 -6.53 -23.54
CA THR A 77 10.12 -5.79 -24.80
C THR A 77 9.03 -4.74 -25.07
N ILE A 78 8.11 -4.51 -24.13
CA ILE A 78 7.01 -3.57 -24.31
C ILE A 78 7.54 -2.12 -24.27
N GLU A 79 7.28 -1.38 -25.35
CA GLU A 79 7.70 0.03 -25.47
C GLU A 79 6.76 0.99 -24.75
N LYS A 80 5.45 0.68 -24.71
CA LYS A 80 4.43 1.52 -24.08
C LYS A 80 3.46 0.66 -23.27
N PHE A 81 3.46 0.86 -21.96
CA PHE A 81 2.54 0.17 -21.05
C PHE A 81 1.16 0.82 -21.05
N THR A 82 0.11 0.00 -21.10
CA THR A 82 -1.30 0.38 -20.96
C THR A 82 -1.99 -0.54 -19.96
N VAL A 83 -3.17 -0.17 -19.48
CA VAL A 83 -3.97 -0.99 -18.55
C VAL A 83 -4.25 -2.37 -19.15
N GLU A 84 -4.60 -2.42 -20.43
CA GLU A 84 -4.85 -3.67 -21.14
C GLU A 84 -3.61 -4.57 -21.18
N ILE A 85 -2.44 -4.02 -21.50
CA ILE A 85 -1.19 -4.78 -21.54
C ILE A 85 -0.84 -5.33 -20.15
N VAL A 86 -0.95 -4.50 -19.10
CA VAL A 86 -0.73 -4.97 -17.73
C VAL A 86 -1.68 -6.13 -17.39
N ASN A 87 -2.94 -5.99 -17.77
CA ASN A 87 -3.97 -6.97 -17.43
C ASN A 87 -3.92 -8.25 -18.26
N ARG A 88 -3.39 -8.24 -19.48
CA ARG A 88 -3.29 -9.45 -20.32
C ARG A 88 -1.92 -10.11 -20.22
N GLU A 89 -0.84 -9.33 -20.29
CA GLU A 89 0.50 -9.84 -20.58
C GLU A 89 1.40 -9.85 -19.34
N LEU A 90 1.23 -8.91 -18.41
CA LEU A 90 2.10 -8.77 -17.24
C LEU A 90 1.49 -9.42 -15.99
N LYS A 91 1.36 -10.76 -16.00
CA LYS A 91 0.78 -11.53 -14.87
C LYS A 91 1.35 -11.09 -13.51
N ARG A 92 2.68 -11.04 -13.38
CA ARG A 92 3.32 -10.68 -12.11
C ARG A 92 3.11 -9.21 -11.73
N GLY A 93 3.12 -8.29 -12.70
CA GLY A 93 2.80 -6.89 -12.48
C GLY A 93 1.36 -6.74 -11.95
N ARG A 94 0.41 -7.41 -12.59
CA ARG A 94 -0.99 -7.45 -12.15
C ARG A 94 -1.14 -8.00 -10.73
N GLU A 95 -0.44 -9.07 -10.37
CA GLU A 95 -0.46 -9.62 -9.00
C GLU A 95 0.05 -8.62 -7.96
N VAL A 96 1.10 -7.87 -8.27
CA VAL A 96 1.62 -6.79 -7.40
C VAL A 96 0.58 -5.69 -7.25
N GLY A 97 0.02 -5.19 -8.35
CA GLY A 97 -1.02 -4.15 -8.33
C GLY A 97 -2.22 -4.57 -7.49
N GLN A 98 -2.69 -5.81 -7.64
CA GLN A 98 -3.76 -6.37 -6.82
C GLN A 98 -3.36 -6.48 -5.33
N GLY A 99 -2.11 -6.82 -5.03
CA GLY A 99 -1.58 -6.85 -3.67
C GLY A 99 -1.67 -5.48 -3.00
N VAL A 100 -1.25 -4.42 -3.71
CA VAL A 100 -1.34 -3.04 -3.22
C VAL A 100 -2.81 -2.64 -2.98
N VAL A 101 -3.69 -2.88 -3.95
CA VAL A 101 -5.12 -2.57 -3.81
C VAL A 101 -5.74 -3.31 -2.63
N ARG A 102 -5.43 -4.60 -2.43
CA ARG A 102 -5.92 -5.38 -1.28
C ARG A 102 -5.42 -4.80 0.05
N PHE A 103 -4.15 -4.43 0.13
CA PHE A 103 -3.57 -3.86 1.34
C PHE A 103 -4.26 -2.54 1.72
N PHE A 104 -4.31 -1.57 0.81
CA PHE A 104 -4.93 -0.26 1.09
C PHE A 104 -6.44 -0.35 1.31
N THR A 105 -7.14 -1.27 0.63
CA THR A 105 -8.55 -1.52 0.91
C THR A 105 -8.76 -2.03 2.33
N LYS A 106 -7.89 -2.91 2.83
CA LYS A 106 -7.97 -3.41 4.20
C LYS A 106 -7.61 -2.30 5.20
N ALA A 107 -6.51 -1.60 4.98
CA ALA A 107 -6.03 -0.54 5.87
C ALA A 107 -7.04 0.59 6.03
N LEU A 108 -7.65 1.05 4.93
CA LEU A 108 -8.63 2.13 4.97
C LEU A 108 -9.97 1.70 5.57
N LYS A 109 -10.35 0.42 5.46
CA LYS A 109 -11.49 -0.12 6.20
C LYS A 109 -11.23 -0.17 7.71
N CYS A 110 -10.00 -0.46 8.13
CA CYS A 110 -9.65 -0.46 9.56
C CYS A 110 -9.73 0.93 10.21
N LEU A 111 -9.82 2.02 9.45
CA LEU A 111 -9.95 3.37 10.02
C LEU A 111 -11.23 3.57 10.86
N ASP A 112 -12.26 2.74 10.65
CA ASP A 112 -13.50 2.78 11.45
C ASP A 112 -13.35 2.08 12.81
N GLU A 113 -12.23 1.39 13.05
CA GLU A 113 -12.02 0.56 14.23
C GLU A 113 -11.34 1.35 15.36
N PRO A 114 -11.71 1.12 16.64
CA PRO A 114 -11.06 1.79 17.78
C PRO A 114 -9.54 1.56 17.87
N CYS A 115 -9.06 0.45 17.33
CA CYS A 115 -7.64 0.07 17.29
C CYS A 115 -7.02 0.21 15.89
N ALA A 116 -7.55 1.10 15.04
CA ALA A 116 -7.09 1.32 13.66
C ALA A 116 -5.56 1.46 13.55
N SER A 117 -4.95 2.26 14.43
CA SER A 117 -3.50 2.53 14.39
C SER A 117 -2.68 1.25 14.61
N ASP A 118 -3.01 0.47 15.64
CA ASP A 118 -2.33 -0.78 15.95
C ASP A 118 -2.53 -1.83 14.85
N ASN A 119 -3.75 -1.92 14.31
CA ASN A 119 -4.07 -2.85 13.22
C ASN A 119 -3.31 -2.52 11.94
N ILE A 120 -3.25 -1.23 11.56
CA ILE A 120 -2.50 -0.77 10.39
C ILE A 120 -0.99 -0.97 10.60
N ARG A 121 -0.48 -0.71 11.81
CA ARG A 121 0.93 -0.95 12.17
C ARG A 121 1.28 -2.43 12.03
N GLN A 122 0.46 -3.32 12.59
CA GLN A 122 0.67 -4.77 12.49
C GLN A 122 0.60 -5.24 11.04
N MET A 123 -0.38 -4.79 10.26
CA MET A 123 -0.47 -5.11 8.83
C MET A 123 0.77 -4.67 8.05
N SER A 124 1.29 -3.46 8.34
CA SER A 124 2.49 -2.92 7.69
C SER A 124 3.73 -3.73 8.07
N PHE A 125 3.86 -4.11 9.35
CA PHE A 125 4.93 -4.98 9.82
C PHE A 125 4.90 -6.35 9.12
N ASP A 126 3.74 -7.01 9.07
CA ASP A 126 3.57 -8.30 8.40
C ASP A 126 3.92 -8.23 6.91
N LEU A 127 3.54 -7.13 6.25
CA LEU A 127 3.91 -6.87 4.86
C LEU A 127 5.43 -6.72 4.70
N GLY A 128 6.10 -6.02 5.61
CA GLY A 128 7.55 -5.89 5.65
C GLY A 128 8.25 -7.25 5.83
N VAL A 129 7.78 -8.08 6.76
CA VAL A 129 8.28 -9.45 6.97
C VAL A 129 8.13 -10.30 5.71
N LEU A 130 7.01 -10.19 5.00
CA LEU A 130 6.80 -10.89 3.74
C LEU A 130 7.81 -10.46 2.66
N HIS A 131 8.03 -9.15 2.48
CA HIS A 131 9.00 -8.64 1.51
C HIS A 131 10.43 -9.09 1.83
N TYR A 132 10.79 -9.07 3.11
CA TYR A 132 12.07 -9.59 3.58
C TYR A 132 12.25 -11.08 3.22
N ARG A 133 11.24 -11.93 3.51
CA ARG A 133 11.27 -13.36 3.19
C ARG A 133 11.36 -13.65 1.69
N MET A 134 10.68 -12.86 0.87
CA MET A 134 10.73 -13.01 -0.59
C MET A 134 12.07 -12.57 -1.19
N ARG A 135 12.99 -12.00 -0.40
CA ARG A 135 14.28 -11.44 -0.87
C ARG A 135 14.11 -10.42 -1.99
N VAL A 136 12.96 -9.75 -2.02
CA VAL A 136 12.72 -8.63 -2.92
C VAL A 136 13.24 -7.39 -2.20
N TRP A 137 14.41 -6.91 -2.62
CA TRP A 137 14.97 -5.66 -2.10
C TRP A 137 14.17 -4.47 -2.64
N PHE A 138 13.03 -4.23 -2.00
CA PHE A 138 12.30 -3.00 -2.15
C PHE A 138 13.00 -1.93 -1.31
N GLN A 139 14.03 -1.32 -1.90
CA GLN A 139 14.72 -0.18 -1.29
C GLN A 139 13.72 0.94 -0.96
N ALA A 140 14.07 1.84 -0.05
CA ALA A 140 13.20 2.92 0.40
C ALA A 140 12.67 3.77 -0.78
N GLU A 141 13.49 3.93 -1.81
CA GLU A 141 13.19 4.64 -3.05
C GLU A 141 12.03 3.97 -3.82
N ASN A 142 11.97 2.64 -3.85
CA ASN A 142 10.88 1.92 -4.51
C ASN A 142 9.57 2.10 -3.73
N TRP A 143 9.61 2.09 -2.39
CA TRP A 143 8.42 2.40 -1.57
C TRP A 143 7.93 3.82 -1.81
N LEU A 144 8.84 4.78 -1.96
CA LEU A 144 8.51 6.16 -2.30
C LEU A 144 7.88 6.27 -3.69
N CYS A 145 8.39 5.53 -4.69
CA CYS A 145 7.78 5.46 -6.02
C CYS A 145 6.36 4.86 -5.97
N VAL A 146 6.13 3.82 -5.16
CA VAL A 146 4.78 3.25 -4.96
C VAL A 146 3.87 4.27 -4.31
N LYS A 147 4.30 4.93 -3.24
CA LYS A 147 3.53 5.97 -2.55
C LYS A 147 3.12 7.08 -3.51
N ASN A 148 4.10 7.67 -4.21
CA ASN A 148 3.87 8.80 -5.10
C ASN A 148 2.98 8.42 -6.29
N SER A 149 3.19 7.23 -6.86
CA SER A 149 2.37 6.75 -7.98
C SER A 149 0.93 6.46 -7.56
N LEU A 150 0.73 5.84 -6.40
CA LEU A 150 -0.60 5.55 -5.88
C LEU A 150 -1.35 6.84 -5.54
N LEU A 151 -0.66 7.79 -4.91
CA LEU A 151 -1.22 9.10 -4.58
C LEU A 151 -1.64 9.84 -5.86
N ALA A 152 -0.80 9.84 -6.90
CA ALA A 152 -1.15 10.44 -8.18
C ALA A 152 -2.43 9.83 -8.77
N VAL A 153 -2.56 8.49 -8.79
CA VAL A 153 -3.79 7.81 -9.24
C VAL A 153 -5.01 8.28 -8.46
N ILE A 154 -4.93 8.31 -7.13
CA ILE A 154 -6.06 8.70 -6.29
C ILE A 154 -6.45 10.17 -6.53
N LEU A 155 -5.48 11.06 -6.68
CA LEU A 155 -5.70 12.50 -6.79
C LEU A 155 -6.16 12.94 -8.18
N GLU A 156 -5.78 12.22 -9.24
CA GLU A 156 -6.35 12.43 -10.58
C GLU A 156 -7.87 12.16 -10.58
N ILE A 157 -8.34 11.17 -9.81
CA ILE A 157 -9.77 10.85 -9.66
C ILE A 157 -10.47 11.75 -8.64
N ASN A 158 -9.73 12.23 -7.64
CA ASN A 158 -10.22 13.10 -6.59
C ASN A 158 -9.51 14.46 -6.67
N PRO A 159 -9.79 15.31 -7.68
CA PRO A 159 -9.10 16.58 -7.82
C PRO A 159 -9.39 17.46 -6.60
N ILE A 160 -8.39 17.57 -5.72
CA ILE A 160 -8.46 18.42 -4.53
C ILE A 160 -8.39 19.86 -5.02
N LYS A 161 -9.52 20.56 -4.99
CA LYS A 161 -9.61 21.97 -5.43
C LYS A 161 -8.83 22.95 -4.52
N SER A 162 -8.27 22.48 -3.40
CA SER A 162 -7.55 23.29 -2.40
C SER A 162 -6.12 22.76 -2.15
N MET A 163 -5.12 23.53 -2.60
CA MET A 163 -3.68 23.25 -2.43
C MET A 163 -3.27 23.03 -0.96
N THR A 164 -3.96 23.69 -0.02
CA THR A 164 -3.65 23.61 1.42
C THR A 164 -3.97 22.23 2.02
N PHE A 165 -5.06 21.59 1.56
CA PHE A 165 -5.43 20.25 2.03
C PHE A 165 -4.51 19.18 1.43
N TYR A 166 -4.11 19.37 0.16
CA TYR A 166 -3.14 18.51 -0.53
C TYR A 166 -1.78 18.48 0.19
N LEU A 167 -1.22 19.64 0.54
CA LEU A 167 0.07 19.72 1.23
C LEU A 167 0.02 19.11 2.65
N ARG A 168 -1.10 19.27 3.36
CA ARG A 168 -1.29 18.69 4.69
C ARG A 168 -1.45 17.16 4.66
N LEU A 169 -2.07 16.62 3.61
CA LEU A 169 -2.22 15.17 3.45
C LEU A 169 -0.87 14.52 3.12
N ILE A 170 -0.08 15.13 2.22
CA ILE A 170 1.26 14.63 1.87
C ILE A 170 2.22 14.71 3.06
N SER A 171 2.11 15.70 3.94
CA SER A 171 2.99 15.76 5.11
C SER A 171 2.74 14.67 6.15
N LYS A 172 1.61 13.94 6.06
CA LYS A 172 1.24 12.87 7.01
C LYS A 172 1.59 11.46 6.52
N PHE A 173 2.03 11.30 5.27
CA PHE A 173 2.33 10.00 4.62
C PHE A 173 3.63 10.04 3.84
#